data_AF-A0A2T1HYR0-F1
#
_entry.id   AF-A0A2T1HYR0-F1
#
_cell.length_a   1.000
_cell.length_b   1.000
_cell.length_c   1.000
_cell.angle_alpha   90.00
_cell.angle_beta   90.00
_cell.angle_gamma   90.00
#
_symmetry.space_group_name_H-M   'P 1'
#
loop_
_entity.id
_entity.type
_entity.pdbx_description
1 polymer ?
#
loop_
_entity_poly.entity_id
_entity_poly.type
_entity_poly.pdbx_seq_one_letter_code
_entity_poly.pdbx_strand_id
1 'polypeptide(L)'
;MGQGPKFWRDLRGVTEPAIVLYPKRIRRPSRMPDPKGRLTAQERTFAKHYAATGDGAYSARMAGYGSPAQRASANLQKPGVLAEVRLQARKRLESEGAEVGVQTLIEIATDRQQPGGTRVRAAAELVKQSGIGRADDGRPKEPHEMTASELQQAIEHLERLAGDRAKIISGVAVVSGAERDDIFA
;
A
#
# COMPACT_ATOMS: atom_id res chain seq x y z
N MET A 1 38.64 71.97 25.33
CA MET A 1 39.83 72.31 24.50
C MET A 1 41.01 71.48 25.00
N GLY A 2 41.70 70.81 24.08
CA GLY A 2 42.93 70.03 24.33
C GLY A 2 42.66 68.56 24.64
N GLN A 3 43.33 67.55 24.08
CA GLN A 3 44.40 67.45 23.09
C GLN A 3 44.26 66.05 22.46
N GLY A 4 44.53 65.88 21.16
CA GLY A 4 44.84 64.55 20.64
C GLY A 4 46.24 64.11 21.10
N PRO A 5 46.57 62.82 21.02
CA PRO A 5 47.64 62.51 20.07
C PRO A 5 47.42 61.26 19.22
N LYS A 6 48.03 61.37 18.04
CA LYS A 6 48.27 60.40 16.99
C LYS A 6 49.11 59.24 17.52
N PHE A 7 48.77 57.98 17.19
CA PHE A 7 49.73 57.05 16.59
C PHE A 7 49.07 55.70 16.25
N TRP A 8 49.04 55.38 14.95
CA TRP A 8 48.87 54.02 14.46
C TRP A 8 50.21 53.29 14.58
N ARG A 9 50.30 52.27 15.43
CA ARG A 9 51.17 51.09 15.27
C ARG A 9 50.97 50.17 16.47
N ASP A 10 50.17 49.13 16.28
CA ASP A 10 50.67 47.79 16.51
C ASP A 10 49.73 46.73 15.91
N LEU A 11 50.28 46.06 14.90
CA LEU A 11 49.75 44.85 14.30
C LEU A 11 50.05 43.67 15.23
N ARG A 12 49.08 43.30 16.05
CA ARG A 12 48.93 41.92 16.53
C ARG A 12 47.47 41.55 16.32
N GLY A 13 47.21 40.94 15.16
CA GLY A 13 45.89 40.51 14.70
C GLY A 13 45.28 39.50 15.67
N VAL A 14 44.52 40.01 16.62
CA VAL A 14 43.59 39.25 17.44
C VAL A 14 42.44 38.87 16.52
N THR A 15 42.42 37.58 16.19
CA THR A 15 41.34 36.76 15.66
C THR A 15 39.97 37.43 15.61
N GLU A 16 39.50 37.66 14.40
CA GLU A 16 38.12 38.03 14.06
C GLU A 16 37.12 37.09 14.78
N PRO A 17 36.02 37.60 15.36
CA PRO A 17 34.93 36.73 15.76
C PRO A 17 34.30 36.16 14.49
N ALA A 18 34.51 34.87 14.26
CA ALA A 18 33.83 34.10 13.23
C ALA A 18 32.32 34.27 13.42
N ILE A 19 31.71 35.12 12.59
CA ILE A 19 30.26 35.17 12.42
C ILE A 19 29.91 33.82 11.80
N VAL A 20 29.48 32.89 12.66
CA VAL A 20 28.90 31.60 12.25
C VAL A 20 27.60 31.94 11.52
N LEU A 21 27.72 32.16 10.21
CA LEU A 21 26.60 32.17 9.29
C LEU A 21 26.06 30.74 9.24
N TYR A 22 25.15 30.43 10.16
CA TYR A 22 24.30 29.26 10.02
C TYR A 22 23.60 29.38 8.67
N PRO A 23 23.78 28.41 7.73
CA PRO A 23 22.95 28.42 6.54
C PRO A 23 21.51 28.21 7.03
N LYS A 24 20.66 29.22 6.82
CA LYS A 24 19.21 29.07 6.95
C LYS A 24 18.86 27.85 6.11
N ARG A 25 18.54 26.73 6.76
CA ARG A 25 17.94 25.57 6.09
C ARG A 25 16.69 26.10 5.41
N ILE A 26 16.76 26.29 4.09
CA ILE A 26 15.59 26.61 3.28
C ILE A 26 14.66 25.41 3.45
N ARG A 27 13.66 25.54 4.32
CA ARG A 27 12.55 24.59 4.38
C ARG A 27 11.91 24.65 3.00
N ARG A 28 12.18 23.64 2.15
CA ARG A 28 11.52 23.51 0.85
C ARG A 28 10.01 23.60 1.10
N PRO A 29 9.30 24.59 0.54
CA PRO A 29 7.86 24.63 0.69
C PRO A 29 7.30 23.47 -0.14
N SER A 30 6.89 22.37 0.49
CA SER A 30 5.85 21.51 -0.08
C SER A 30 4.53 22.27 -0.03
N ARG A 31 4.43 23.31 -0.88
CA ARG A 31 3.19 24.02 -1.13
C ARG A 31 2.61 23.46 -2.42
N MET A 32 1.37 23.03 -2.30
CA MET A 32 0.42 22.59 -3.32
C MET A 32 0.33 21.05 -3.50
N PRO A 33 -0.90 20.51 -3.58
CA PRO A 33 -1.15 19.27 -4.30
C PRO A 33 -0.54 19.39 -5.70
N ASP A 34 0.07 18.33 -6.21
CA ASP A 34 0.43 18.31 -7.62
C ASP A 34 -0.86 18.57 -8.43
N PRO A 35 -0.83 19.40 -9.49
CA PRO A 35 -1.98 19.68 -10.35
C PRO A 35 -2.70 18.43 -10.90
N LYS A 36 -2.06 17.26 -10.79
CA LYS A 36 -2.54 15.94 -11.21
C LYS A 36 -3.31 15.16 -10.13
N GLY A 37 -3.65 15.78 -8.99
CA GLY A 37 -4.40 15.12 -7.90
C GLY A 37 -3.60 14.07 -7.14
N ARG A 38 -2.25 14.09 -7.25
CA ARG A 38 -1.37 13.16 -6.54
C ARG A 38 -1.13 13.64 -5.11
N LEU A 39 -1.15 12.69 -4.16
CA LEU A 39 -0.86 12.94 -2.75
C LEU A 39 0.54 13.51 -2.57
N THR A 40 0.63 14.63 -1.86
CA THR A 40 1.92 15.19 -1.46
C THR A 40 2.60 14.31 -0.40
N ALA A 41 3.92 14.44 -0.27
CA ALA A 41 4.68 13.73 0.77
C ALA A 41 4.19 14.06 2.19
N GLN A 42 3.76 15.31 2.42
CA GLN A 42 3.18 15.74 3.70
C GLN A 42 1.82 15.09 3.96
N GLU A 43 0.95 15.04 2.95
CA GLU A 43 -0.36 14.38 3.06
C GLU A 43 -0.23 12.87 3.30
N ARG A 44 0.74 12.22 2.67
CA ARG A 44 1.05 10.80 2.94
C ARG A 44 1.53 10.58 4.37
N THR A 45 2.39 11.47 4.87
CA THR A 45 2.88 11.42 6.25
C THR A 45 1.75 11.65 7.24
N PHE A 46 0.89 12.64 6.97
CA PHE A 46 -0.33 12.88 7.73
C PHE A 46 -1.22 11.64 7.76
N ALA A 47 -1.50 11.04 6.60
CA ALA A 47 -2.36 9.87 6.49
C ALA A 47 -1.83 8.67 7.28
N LYS A 48 -0.50 8.42 7.24
CA LYS A 48 0.16 7.35 8.01
C LYS A 48 -0.05 7.53 9.52
N HIS A 49 0.21 8.72 10.05
CA HIS A 49 0.04 8.98 11.49
C HIS A 49 -1.43 8.98 11.90
N TYR A 50 -2.31 9.51 11.05
CA TYR A 50 -3.73 9.58 11.35
C TYR A 50 -4.38 8.19 11.37
N ALA A 51 -3.99 7.31 10.45
CA ALA A 51 -4.38 5.89 10.48
C ALA A 51 -3.86 5.14 11.72
N ALA A 52 -2.83 5.67 12.39
CA ALA A 52 -2.28 5.10 13.61
C ALA A 52 -3.04 5.55 14.87
N THR A 53 -3.37 6.84 14.96
CA THR A 53 -3.80 7.46 16.22
C THR A 53 -5.23 7.99 16.22
N GLY A 54 -5.82 8.24 15.04
CA GLY A 54 -7.08 8.97 14.92
C GLY A 54 -7.00 10.46 15.31
N ASP A 55 -5.83 10.95 15.74
CA ASP A 55 -5.61 12.34 16.14
C ASP A 55 -5.10 13.16 14.95
N GLY A 56 -5.96 14.05 14.45
CA GLY A 56 -5.66 14.93 13.32
C GLY A 56 -4.59 15.98 13.65
N ALA A 57 -4.67 16.61 14.82
CA ALA A 57 -3.74 17.68 15.18
C ALA A 57 -2.32 17.13 15.38
N TYR A 58 -2.19 15.98 16.05
CA TYR A 58 -0.93 15.26 16.16
C TYR A 58 -0.38 14.87 14.78
N SER A 59 -1.20 14.24 13.95
CA SER A 59 -0.78 13.80 12.60
C SER A 59 -0.33 14.96 11.72
N ALA A 60 -0.97 16.11 11.85
CA ALA A 60 -0.58 17.31 11.13
C ALA A 60 0.74 17.92 11.66
N ARG A 61 1.02 17.84 12.96
CA ARG A 61 2.34 18.20 13.52
C ARG A 61 3.43 17.30 12.96
N MET A 62 3.20 15.98 12.96
CA MET A 62 4.15 14.99 12.45
C MET A 62 4.42 15.16 10.95
N ALA A 63 3.41 15.58 10.18
CA ALA A 63 3.56 15.93 8.76
C ALA A 63 4.27 17.28 8.52
N GLY A 64 4.60 18.04 9.57
CA GLY A 64 5.33 19.31 9.47
C GLY A 64 4.48 20.51 9.07
N TYR A 65 3.15 20.47 9.28
CA TYR A 65 2.29 21.61 9.03
C TYR A 65 2.50 22.73 10.07
N GLY A 66 2.58 23.98 9.60
CA GLY A 66 2.71 25.15 10.48
C GLY A 66 1.46 25.48 11.30
N SER A 67 0.27 25.05 10.86
CA SER A 67 -1.00 25.27 11.55
C SER A 67 -1.75 23.93 11.66
N PRO A 68 -1.38 23.07 12.63
CA PRO A 68 -1.80 21.67 12.64
C PRO A 68 -3.31 21.43 12.69
N ALA A 69 -4.05 22.13 13.56
CA ALA A 69 -5.49 21.92 13.71
C ALA A 69 -6.28 22.28 12.43
N GLN A 70 -6.00 23.45 11.85
CA GLN A 70 -6.63 23.87 10.60
C GLN A 70 -6.27 22.95 9.44
N ARG A 71 -5.00 22.53 9.36
CA ARG A 71 -4.53 21.62 8.30
C ARG A 71 -5.08 20.22 8.44
N ALA A 72 -5.26 19.72 9.65
CA ALA A 72 -5.91 18.44 9.91
C ALA A 72 -7.33 18.44 9.35
N SER A 73 -8.14 19.46 9.70
CA SER A 73 -9.49 19.62 9.18
C SER A 73 -9.51 19.68 7.65
N ALA A 74 -8.67 20.54 7.06
CA ALA A 74 -8.58 20.67 5.60
C ALA A 74 -8.13 19.38 4.88
N ASN A 75 -7.22 18.60 5.48
CA ASN A 75 -6.76 17.35 4.91
C ASN A 75 -7.83 16.26 4.96
N LEU A 76 -8.61 16.20 6.04
CA LEU A 76 -9.70 15.22 6.17
C LEU A 76 -10.85 15.45 5.20
N GLN A 77 -11.00 16.67 4.66
CA GLN A 77 -11.96 16.96 3.60
C GLN A 77 -11.49 16.49 2.20
N LYS A 78 -10.23 16.06 2.04
CA LYS A 78 -9.70 15.64 0.73
C LYS A 78 -9.91 14.15 0.50
N PRO A 79 -10.64 13.73 -0.55
CA PRO A 79 -10.89 12.32 -0.82
C PRO A 79 -9.61 11.48 -1.00
N GLY A 80 -8.58 12.04 -1.64
CA GLY A 80 -7.29 11.36 -1.83
C GLY A 80 -6.56 11.08 -0.51
N VAL A 81 -6.64 12.00 0.47
CA VAL A 81 -6.03 11.80 1.78
C VAL A 81 -6.79 10.75 2.57
N LEU A 82 -8.13 10.76 2.53
CA LEU A 82 -8.95 9.72 3.16
C LEU A 82 -8.70 8.34 2.56
N ALA A 83 -8.54 8.25 1.24
CA ALA A 83 -8.19 7.00 0.57
C ALA A 83 -6.83 6.45 1.06
N GLU A 84 -5.82 7.31 1.20
CA GLU A 84 -4.52 6.92 1.75
C GLU A 84 -4.63 6.52 3.23
N VAL A 85 -5.42 7.23 4.05
CA VAL A 85 -5.66 6.84 5.46
C VAL A 85 -6.23 5.43 5.53
N ARG A 86 -7.23 5.10 4.71
CA ARG A 86 -7.82 3.76 4.66
C ARG A 86 -6.80 2.71 4.23
N LEU A 87 -5.97 3.03 3.22
CA LEU A 87 -4.90 2.14 2.78
C LEU A 87 -3.88 1.88 3.89
N GLN A 88 -3.46 2.91 4.61
CA GLN A 88 -2.51 2.78 5.73
C GLN A 88 -3.12 1.99 6.90
N ALA A 89 -4.39 2.24 7.24
CA ALA A 89 -5.11 1.49 8.27
C ALA A 89 -5.21 0.00 7.90
N ARG A 90 -5.55 -0.30 6.63
CA ARG A 90 -5.59 -1.67 6.12
C ARG A 90 -4.23 -2.36 6.22
N LYS A 91 -3.15 -1.70 5.81
CA LYS A 91 -1.78 -2.25 5.93
C LYS A 91 -1.41 -2.57 7.37
N ARG A 92 -1.78 -1.71 8.31
CA ARG A 92 -1.55 -1.96 9.75
C ARG A 92 -2.36 -3.16 10.25
N LEU A 93 -3.62 -3.26 9.84
CA LEU A 93 -4.45 -4.42 10.19
C LEU A 93 -3.87 -5.73 9.62
N GLU A 94 -3.39 -5.71 8.39
CA GLU A 94 -2.78 -6.88 7.72
C GLU A 94 -1.42 -7.28 8.31
N SER A 95 -0.75 -6.39 9.04
CA SER A 95 0.55 -6.65 9.68
C SER A 95 0.41 -6.75 11.20
N GLU A 96 0.48 -5.62 11.91
CA GLU A 96 0.36 -5.52 13.37
C GLU A 96 -0.92 -6.20 13.88
N GLY A 97 -2.05 -5.99 13.20
CA GLY A 97 -3.33 -6.58 13.59
C GLY A 97 -3.36 -8.10 13.43
N ALA A 98 -2.72 -8.62 12.40
CA ALA A 98 -2.62 -10.06 12.16
C ALA A 98 -1.76 -10.73 13.24
N GLU A 99 -0.63 -10.14 13.61
CA GLU A 99 0.23 -10.64 14.69
C GLU A 99 -0.53 -10.70 16.03
N VAL A 100 -1.21 -9.61 16.41
CA VAL A 100 -2.03 -9.57 17.62
C VAL A 100 -3.15 -10.60 17.58
N GLY A 101 -3.82 -10.74 16.43
CA GLY A 101 -4.90 -11.70 16.24
C GLY A 101 -4.45 -13.14 16.41
N VAL A 102 -3.35 -13.53 15.77
CA VAL A 102 -2.76 -14.87 15.90
C VAL A 102 -2.36 -15.14 17.35
N GLN A 103 -1.68 -14.20 18.00
CA GLN A 103 -1.26 -14.34 19.39
C GLN A 103 -2.46 -14.52 20.34
N THR A 104 -3.50 -13.70 20.16
CA THR A 104 -4.74 -13.79 20.96
C THR A 104 -5.41 -15.16 20.79
N LEU A 105 -5.46 -15.68 19.56
CA LEU A 105 -6.03 -17.00 19.29
C LEU A 105 -5.21 -18.11 19.97
N ILE A 106 -3.88 -18.01 19.98
CA ILE A 106 -2.99 -18.97 20.68
C ILE A 106 -3.26 -18.96 22.18
N GLU A 107 -3.37 -17.76 22.77
CA GLU A 107 -3.68 -17.60 24.20
C GLU A 107 -5.02 -18.23 24.56
N ILE A 108 -6.08 -17.93 23.79
CA ILE A 108 -7.41 -18.51 24.01
C ILE A 108 -7.42 -20.03 23.83
N ALA A 109 -6.72 -20.55 22.81
CA ALA A 109 -6.70 -21.98 22.53
C ALA A 109 -5.96 -22.79 23.61
N THR A 110 -4.95 -22.19 24.25
CA THR A 110 -4.09 -22.84 25.25
C THR A 110 -4.53 -22.59 26.70
N ASP A 111 -5.35 -21.58 26.95
CA ASP A 111 -5.89 -21.28 28.28
C ASP A 111 -6.89 -22.36 28.74
N ARG A 112 -6.49 -23.12 29.76
CA ARG A 112 -7.31 -24.19 30.35
C ARG A 112 -8.51 -23.68 31.13
N GLN A 113 -8.55 -22.39 31.49
CA GLN A 113 -9.69 -21.77 32.17
C GLN A 113 -10.80 -21.37 31.20
N GLN A 114 -10.50 -21.23 29.90
CA GLN A 114 -11.53 -20.96 28.89
C GLN A 114 -12.44 -22.19 28.70
N PRO A 115 -13.75 -21.97 28.45
CA PRO A 115 -14.66 -23.05 28.07
C PRO A 115 -14.13 -23.84 26.87
N GLY A 116 -14.27 -25.17 26.91
CA GLY A 116 -13.73 -26.06 25.87
C GLY A 116 -14.18 -25.67 24.44
N GLY A 117 -15.43 -25.24 24.27
CA GLY A 117 -15.94 -24.76 22.98
C GLY A 117 -15.21 -23.51 22.45
N THR A 118 -14.85 -22.57 23.33
CA THR A 118 -14.08 -21.37 22.96
C THR A 118 -12.67 -21.77 22.50
N ARG A 119 -12.01 -22.67 23.21
CA ARG A 119 -10.68 -23.16 22.84
C ARG A 119 -10.69 -23.88 21.49
N VAL A 120 -11.70 -24.74 21.27
CA VAL A 120 -11.87 -25.46 20.00
C VAL A 120 -12.07 -24.49 18.84
N ARG A 121 -12.88 -23.43 19.03
CA ARG A 121 -13.06 -22.40 18.00
C ARG A 121 -11.77 -21.67 17.69
N ALA A 122 -11.03 -21.24 18.70
CA ALA A 122 -9.75 -20.54 18.51
C ALA A 122 -8.72 -21.43 17.80
N ALA A 123 -8.58 -22.69 18.21
CA ALA A 123 -7.72 -23.67 17.56
C ALA A 123 -8.15 -23.93 16.10
N ALA A 124 -9.45 -24.04 15.84
CA ALA A 124 -9.96 -24.25 14.47
C ALA A 124 -9.64 -23.07 13.54
N GLU A 125 -9.76 -21.83 14.02
CA GLU A 125 -9.38 -20.65 13.23
C GLU A 125 -7.87 -20.61 12.92
N LEU A 126 -7.01 -20.97 13.89
CA LEU A 126 -5.56 -21.12 13.65
C LEU A 126 -5.26 -22.17 12.58
N VAL A 127 -5.92 -23.34 12.65
CA VAL A 127 -5.73 -24.41 11.65
C VAL A 127 -6.18 -23.94 10.27
N LYS A 128 -7.36 -23.31 10.15
CA LYS A 128 -7.84 -22.74 8.88
C LYS A 128 -6.84 -21.76 8.26
N GLN A 129 -6.25 -20.89 9.08
CA GLN A 129 -5.27 -19.89 8.63
C GLN A 129 -3.91 -20.50 8.27
N SER A 130 -3.53 -21.62 8.90
CA SER A 130 -2.27 -22.32 8.60
C SER A 130 -2.25 -23.03 7.24
N GLY A 131 -3.41 -23.23 6.62
CA GLY A 131 -3.56 -24.05 5.41
C GLY A 131 -3.46 -25.57 5.67
N ILE A 132 -3.18 -25.99 6.90
CA ILE A 132 -3.13 -27.40 7.30
C ILE A 132 -4.57 -27.92 7.44
N GLY A 133 -4.87 -29.06 6.82
CA GLY A 133 -6.20 -29.68 6.94
C GLY A 133 -7.26 -29.11 6.00
N ARG A 134 -6.88 -28.30 5.00
CA ARG A 134 -7.70 -28.09 3.82
C ARG A 134 -7.71 -29.42 3.06
N ALA A 135 -8.64 -30.30 3.41
CA ALA A 135 -8.96 -31.44 2.57
C ALA A 135 -9.45 -30.83 1.25
N ASP A 136 -8.62 -30.94 0.22
CA ASP A 136 -9.03 -30.67 -1.15
C ASP A 136 -10.15 -31.67 -1.43
N ASP A 137 -11.40 -31.22 -1.52
CA ASP A 137 -12.59 -32.07 -1.69
C ASP A 137 -12.58 -32.83 -3.05
N GLY A 138 -11.47 -32.79 -3.79
CA GLY A 138 -11.37 -33.20 -5.19
C GLY A 138 -12.23 -32.37 -6.13
N ARG A 139 -12.88 -31.31 -5.64
CA ARG A 139 -13.67 -30.40 -6.47
C ARG A 139 -12.74 -29.31 -7.00
N PRO A 140 -12.72 -29.09 -8.33
CA PRO A 140 -12.01 -27.95 -8.89
C PRO A 140 -12.59 -26.66 -8.28
N LYS A 141 -11.71 -25.81 -7.75
CA LYS A 141 -12.09 -24.51 -7.16
C LYS A 141 -12.95 -23.73 -8.14
N GLU A 142 -14.07 -23.20 -7.66
CA GLU A 142 -14.86 -22.30 -8.48
C GLU A 142 -14.12 -20.95 -8.65
N PRO A 143 -14.33 -20.19 -9.74
CA PRO A 143 -13.57 -18.97 -10.01
C PRO A 143 -13.63 -17.92 -8.89
N HIS A 144 -14.70 -17.90 -8.10
CA HIS A 144 -14.86 -16.97 -6.98
C HIS A 144 -14.10 -17.41 -5.71
N GLU A 145 -13.60 -18.64 -5.68
CA GLU A 145 -12.79 -19.23 -4.60
C GLU A 145 -11.29 -19.22 -4.92
N MET A 146 -10.93 -18.87 -6.16
CA MET A 146 -9.55 -18.78 -6.62
C MET A 146 -8.93 -17.44 -6.26
N THR A 147 -7.67 -17.46 -5.83
CA THR A 147 -6.87 -16.25 -5.67
C THR A 147 -6.55 -15.63 -7.04
N ALA A 148 -6.14 -14.36 -7.07
CA ALA A 148 -5.79 -13.67 -8.31
C ALA A 148 -4.68 -14.39 -9.12
N SER A 149 -3.71 -14.99 -8.43
CA SER A 149 -2.65 -15.77 -9.09
C SER A 149 -3.17 -17.08 -9.68
N GLU A 150 -4.11 -17.74 -9.00
CA GLU A 150 -4.71 -19.00 -9.47
C GLU A 150 -5.64 -18.76 -10.66
N LEU A 151 -6.39 -17.65 -10.67
CA LEU A 151 -7.20 -17.22 -11.80
C LEU A 151 -6.35 -16.98 -13.06
N GLN A 152 -5.19 -16.33 -12.90
CA GLN A 152 -4.28 -16.06 -14.02
C GLN A 152 -3.77 -17.37 -14.65
N GLN A 153 -3.38 -18.34 -13.81
CA GLN A 153 -2.95 -19.66 -14.27
C GLN A 153 -4.08 -20.45 -14.96
N ALA A 154 -5.31 -20.33 -14.45
CA ALA A 154 -6.48 -20.95 -15.06
C ALA A 154 -6.78 -20.37 -16.45
N ILE A 155 -6.66 -19.05 -16.61
CA ILE A 155 -6.84 -18.36 -17.89
C ILE A 155 -5.79 -18.83 -18.90
N GLU A 156 -4.51 -18.83 -18.54
CA GLU A 156 -3.41 -19.28 -19.40
C GLU A 156 -3.54 -20.76 -19.82
N HIS A 157 -4.14 -21.58 -18.96
CA HIS A 157 -4.44 -22.98 -19.30
C HIS A 157 -5.57 -23.08 -20.34
N LEU A 158 -6.66 -22.34 -20.14
CA LEU A 158 -7.81 -22.33 -21.05
C LEU A 158 -7.46 -21.74 -22.42
N GLU A 159 -6.65 -20.69 -22.46
CA GLU A 159 -6.16 -20.09 -23.71
C GLU A 159 -5.32 -21.07 -24.53
N ARG A 160 -4.45 -21.86 -23.89
CA ARG A 160 -3.69 -22.92 -24.55
C ARG A 160 -4.62 -23.98 -25.15
N LEU A 161 -5.60 -24.46 -24.38
CA LEU A 161 -6.58 -25.44 -24.86
C LEU A 161 -7.41 -24.91 -26.05
N ALA A 162 -7.80 -23.64 -26.00
CA ALA A 162 -8.52 -22.99 -27.09
C ALA A 162 -7.64 -22.87 -28.34
N GLY A 163 -6.38 -22.47 -28.19
CA GLY A 163 -5.41 -22.37 -29.28
C GLY A 163 -5.13 -23.72 -29.95
N ASP A 164 -5.03 -24.79 -29.18
CA ASP A 164 -4.80 -26.14 -29.72
C ASP A 164 -6.02 -26.67 -30.48
N ARG A 165 -7.24 -26.39 -30.00
CA ARG A 165 -8.48 -26.73 -30.72
C ARG A 165 -8.65 -25.95 -32.03
N ALA A 166 -8.24 -24.68 -32.07
CA ALA A 166 -8.34 -23.85 -33.26
C ALA A 166 -7.42 -24.33 -34.41
N LYS A 167 -6.23 -24.83 -34.09
CA LYS A 167 -5.28 -25.37 -35.10
C LYS A 167 -5.83 -26.58 -35.85
N ILE A 168 -6.64 -27.42 -35.18
CA ILE A 168 -7.20 -28.65 -35.75
C ILE A 168 -8.19 -28.36 -36.90
N ILE A 169 -8.97 -27.28 -36.82
CA ILE A 169 -10.02 -26.97 -37.81
C ILE A 169 -9.42 -26.46 -39.13
N SER A 170 -8.27 -25.77 -39.09
CA SER A 170 -7.61 -25.24 -40.29
C SER A 170 -6.99 -26.30 -41.22
N GLY A 171 -7.01 -27.59 -40.82
CA GLY A 171 -6.39 -28.70 -41.57
C GLY A 171 -7.34 -29.57 -42.40
N VAL A 172 -8.65 -29.29 -42.46
CA VAL A 172 -9.58 -30.08 -43.29
C VAL A 172 -9.62 -29.54 -44.72
N ALA A 173 -9.07 -30.30 -45.66
CA ALA A 173 -9.07 -30.01 -47.09
C ALA A 173 -10.50 -29.95 -47.66
N VAL A 174 -10.82 -28.83 -48.32
CA VAL A 174 -12.05 -28.65 -49.09
C VAL A 174 -12.01 -29.58 -50.30
N VAL A 175 -12.81 -30.64 -50.29
CA VAL A 175 -13.07 -31.45 -51.49
C VAL A 175 -14.08 -30.68 -52.34
N SER A 176 -13.60 -30.00 -53.38
CA SER A 176 -14.44 -29.34 -54.38
C SER A 176 -15.08 -30.39 -55.29
N GLY A 177 -16.39 -30.58 -55.17
CA GLY A 177 -17.19 -31.35 -56.12
C GLY A 177 -18.18 -30.43 -56.82
N ALA A 178 -17.98 -30.20 -58.13
CA ALA A 178 -19.04 -29.74 -59.04
C ALA A 178 -18.62 -30.01 -60.50
N GLU A 179 -18.91 -31.22 -60.99
CA GLU A 179 -19.12 -31.46 -62.41
C GLU A 179 -20.46 -32.20 -62.51
N ARG A 180 -21.49 -31.50 -62.98
CA ARG A 180 -22.80 -32.04 -63.36
C ARG A 180 -23.27 -31.25 -64.57
N ASP A 181 -22.72 -31.60 -65.72
CA ASP A 181 -23.41 -31.38 -66.98
C ASP A 181 -24.41 -32.54 -67.19
N ASP A 182 -25.56 -32.20 -67.76
CA ASP A 182 -26.56 -33.08 -68.38
C ASP A 182 -27.57 -33.82 -67.48
N ILE A 183 -28.56 -33.11 -66.91
CA ILE A 183 -29.84 -33.72 -66.49
C ILE A 183 -31.08 -32.87 -66.82
N PHE A 184 -31.11 -32.07 -67.90
CA PHE A 184 -32.40 -31.58 -68.44
C PHE A 184 -32.32 -31.38 -69.96
N ALA A 185 -32.75 -32.42 -70.68
CA ALA A 185 -33.39 -32.29 -71.99
C ALA A 185 -34.82 -31.76 -71.83
#